data_AF-O87029-F1
#
_entry.id   AF-O87029-F1
#
_cell.length_a   1.000
_cell.length_b   1.000
_cell.length_c   1.000
_cell.angle_alpha   90.00
_cell.angle_beta   90.00
_cell.angle_gamma   90.00
#
_symmetry.space_group_name_H-M   'P 1'
#
loop_
_entity.id
_entity.type
_entity.pdbx_description
1 polymer ?
#
loop_
_entity_poly.entity_id
_entity_poly.type
_entity_poly.pdbx_seq_one_letter_code
_entity_poly.pdbx_strand_id
1 'polypeptide(L)'
;MTIDDFPQSLAIIESLEKMKVRFALDDFGTGWSSLYQLNHLKFSKLKIDKSFVDNMNQNQQQAIFIASIVNLSHQLGMQVVAEGIEQLAQLEQLKQLGVDEFSRLLFLSSYH
;
A
#
# COMPACT_ATOMS: atom_id res chain seq x y z
N MET A 1 13.35 17.50 -9.01
CA MET A 1 13.66 16.73 -10.22
C MET A 1 12.39 16.74 -11.06
N THR A 2 12.36 17.47 -12.16
CA THR A 2 11.19 17.62 -13.04
C THR A 2 11.02 16.38 -13.92
N ILE A 3 9.76 16.07 -14.27
CA ILE A 3 9.28 14.86 -14.95
C ILE A 3 9.58 14.93 -16.47
N ASP A 4 10.84 15.05 -16.85
CA ASP A 4 11.23 15.10 -18.27
C ASP A 4 12.15 13.95 -18.72
N ASP A 5 12.68 13.12 -17.81
CA ASP A 5 13.64 12.03 -18.13
C ASP A 5 13.07 10.60 -17.93
N PHE A 6 11.75 10.42 -18.00
CA PHE A 6 11.11 9.10 -17.82
C PHE A 6 11.65 8.02 -18.79
N PRO A 7 11.90 8.31 -20.08
CA PRO A 7 12.47 7.34 -21.01
C PRO A 7 13.94 6.96 -20.69
N GLN A 8 14.80 7.92 -20.31
CA GLN A 8 16.18 7.59 -19.92
C GLN A 8 16.22 6.78 -18.62
N SER A 9 15.34 7.12 -17.67
CA SER A 9 15.26 6.40 -16.39
C SER A 9 14.87 4.94 -16.59
N LEU A 10 13.95 4.65 -17.52
CA LEU A 10 13.55 3.30 -17.89
C LEU A 10 14.72 2.48 -18.46
N ALA A 11 15.48 3.07 -19.39
CA ALA A 11 16.63 2.41 -20.01
C ALA A 11 17.72 2.06 -18.99
N ILE A 12 17.93 2.92 -17.99
CA ILE A 12 18.87 2.68 -16.89
C ILE A 12 18.38 1.51 -16.01
N ILE A 13 17.09 1.48 -15.66
CA ILE A 13 16.49 0.40 -14.86
C ILE A 13 16.60 -0.94 -15.59
N GLU A 14 16.25 -1.00 -16.88
CA GLU A 14 16.38 -2.21 -17.70
C GLU A 14 17.83 -2.72 -17.79
N SER A 15 18.81 -1.81 -17.83
CA SER A 15 20.22 -2.18 -17.85
C SER A 15 20.68 -2.83 -16.53
N LEU A 16 20.15 -2.35 -15.40
CA LEU A 16 20.47 -2.84 -14.07
C LEU A 16 19.74 -4.16 -13.75
N GLU A 17 18.53 -4.37 -14.26
CA GLU A 17 17.82 -5.66 -14.18
C GLU A 17 18.59 -6.76 -14.92
N LYS A 18 19.16 -6.46 -16.10
CA LYS A 18 20.03 -7.39 -16.84
C LYS A 18 21.28 -7.78 -16.04
N MET A 19 21.71 -6.95 -15.10
CA MET A 19 22.81 -7.22 -14.17
C MET A 19 22.37 -7.94 -12.89
N LYS A 20 21.11 -8.41 -12.82
CA LYS A 20 20.49 -9.09 -11.66
C LYS A 20 20.48 -8.23 -10.38
N VAL A 21 20.52 -6.91 -10.53
CA VAL A 21 20.29 -5.98 -9.42
C VAL A 21 18.81 -6.01 -9.07
N ARG A 22 18.49 -6.16 -7.78
CA ARG A 22 17.10 -6.18 -7.28
C ARG A 22 16.71 -4.81 -6.76
N PHE A 23 15.53 -4.36 -7.14
CA PHE A 23 14.98 -3.08 -6.72
C PHE A 23 13.90 -3.28 -5.65
N ALA A 24 13.86 -2.36 -4.69
CA ALA A 24 12.75 -2.19 -3.76
C ALA A 24 12.10 -0.83 -4.06
N LEU A 25 10.77 -0.80 -4.10
CA LEU A 25 10.01 0.43 -4.26
C LEU A 25 9.62 0.93 -2.88
N ASP A 26 10.08 2.12 -2.52
CA ASP A 26 9.72 2.80 -1.27
C ASP A 26 8.61 3.85 -1.56
N ASP A 27 7.73 4.10 -0.59
CA ASP A 27 6.60 5.04 -0.63
C ASP A 27 5.45 4.76 -1.64
N PHE A 28 4.58 3.79 -1.31
CA PHE A 28 3.31 3.60 -2.00
C PHE A 28 2.32 4.73 -1.69
N GLY A 29 2.00 5.59 -2.66
CA GLY A 29 0.90 6.56 -2.50
C GLY A 29 0.93 7.86 -3.29
N THR A 30 1.94 8.13 -4.12
CA THR A 30 2.10 9.48 -4.75
C THR A 30 2.19 9.51 -6.28
N GLY A 31 1.84 8.44 -7.00
CA GLY A 31 1.85 8.50 -8.47
C GLY A 31 1.30 7.26 -9.20
N TRP A 32 0.79 7.51 -10.40
CA TRP A 32 0.12 6.62 -11.38
C TRP A 32 0.96 5.42 -11.90
N SER A 33 1.57 4.62 -11.01
CA SER A 33 2.43 3.48 -11.36
C SER A 33 2.08 2.18 -10.62
N SER A 34 1.12 2.21 -9.69
CA SER A 34 0.80 1.10 -8.77
C SER A 34 0.04 -0.06 -9.44
N LEU A 35 -0.92 0.21 -10.33
CA LEU A 35 -1.76 -0.83 -10.95
C LEU A 35 -1.02 -1.69 -11.98
N TYR A 36 -0.13 -1.09 -12.79
CA TYR A 36 0.66 -1.82 -13.77
C TYR A 36 1.60 -2.82 -13.08
N GLN A 37 2.23 -2.41 -11.99
CA GLN A 37 3.14 -3.25 -11.20
C GLN A 37 2.37 -4.35 -10.46
N LEU A 38 1.20 -4.04 -9.88
CA LEU A 38 0.31 -5.03 -9.26
C LEU A 38 -0.10 -6.13 -10.24
N ASN A 39 -0.25 -5.82 -11.52
CA ASN A 39 -0.66 -6.79 -12.54
C ASN A 39 0.48 -7.69 -13.04
N HIS A 40 1.75 -7.28 -12.90
CA HIS A 40 2.90 -8.01 -13.46
C HIS A 40 3.79 -8.69 -12.40
N LEU A 41 3.68 -8.28 -11.14
CA LEU A 41 4.45 -8.83 -10.04
C LEU A 41 3.51 -9.59 -9.10
N LYS A 42 3.91 -10.81 -8.71
CA LYS A 42 3.15 -11.64 -7.76
C LYS A 42 3.36 -11.14 -6.34
N PHE A 43 2.64 -10.10 -5.96
CA PHE A 43 2.54 -9.69 -4.57
C PHE A 43 1.58 -10.63 -3.83
N SER A 44 1.87 -10.91 -2.55
CA SER A 44 0.99 -11.70 -1.68
C SER A 44 0.24 -10.84 -0.66
N LYS A 45 0.70 -9.60 -0.44
CA LYS A 45 0.12 -8.67 0.53
C LYS A 45 0.11 -7.24 0.01
N LEU A 46 -0.97 -6.51 0.30
CA LEU A 46 -1.08 -5.07 0.16
C LEU A 46 -1.22 -4.44 1.55
N LYS A 47 -0.54 -3.31 1.78
CA LYS A 47 -0.62 -2.57 3.05
C LYS A 47 -1.42 -1.29 2.87
N ILE A 48 -2.32 -1.02 3.82
CA ILE A 48 -3.05 0.24 3.96
C ILE A 48 -2.40 1.02 5.11
N ASP A 49 -1.80 2.14 4.77
CA ASP A 49 -1.09 3.00 5.72
C ASP A 49 -2.04 3.72 6.70
N LYS A 50 -1.50 4.10 7.86
CA LYS A 50 -2.19 4.84 8.93
C LYS A 50 -2.93 6.08 8.41
N SER A 51 -2.34 6.83 7.49
CA SER A 51 -2.96 8.04 6.92
C SER A 51 -4.32 7.78 6.28
N PHE A 52 -4.54 6.58 5.73
CA PHE A 52 -5.84 6.18 5.19
C PHE A 52 -6.82 5.77 6.30
N VAL A 53 -6.31 5.08 7.33
CA VAL A 53 -7.09 4.59 8.48
C VAL A 53 -7.58 5.73 9.37
N ASP A 54 -6.78 6.77 9.57
CA ASP A 54 -7.13 7.91 10.44
C ASP A 54 -8.36 8.68 9.91
N ASN A 55 -8.54 8.72 8.59
CA ASN A 55 -9.60 9.50 7.96
C ASN A 55 -10.91 8.71 7.73
N MET A 56 -10.93 7.39 7.94
CA MET A 56 -12.03 6.53 7.48
C MET A 56 -13.33 6.65 8.29
N ASN A 57 -13.26 7.06 9.57
CA ASN A 57 -14.42 7.14 10.45
C ASN A 57 -15.27 8.39 10.19
N GLN A 58 -14.66 9.45 9.67
CA GLN A 58 -15.33 10.75 9.45
C GLN A 58 -15.58 11.03 7.97
N ASN A 59 -14.99 10.24 7.07
CA ASN A 59 -15.08 10.43 5.63
C ASN A 59 -15.58 9.15 4.95
N GLN A 60 -16.85 9.15 4.54
CA GLN A 60 -17.46 8.02 3.83
C GLN A 60 -16.74 7.72 2.50
N GLN A 61 -16.22 8.73 1.82
CA GLN A 61 -15.47 8.55 0.57
C GLN A 61 -14.16 7.80 0.81
N GLN A 62 -13.49 8.07 1.94
CA GLN A 62 -12.31 7.34 2.37
C GLN A 62 -12.63 5.86 2.65
N ALA A 63 -13.75 5.59 3.32
CA ALA A 63 -14.20 4.22 3.58
C ALA A 63 -14.49 3.45 2.29
N ILE A 64 -15.16 4.08 1.31
CA ILE A 64 -15.43 3.50 -0.02
C ILE A 64 -14.12 3.22 -0.77
N PHE A 65 -13.15 4.12 -0.66
CA PHE A 65 -11.84 3.95 -1.29
C PHE A 65 -11.08 2.75 -0.71
N ILE A 66 -11.02 2.63 0.62
CA ILE A 66 -10.45 1.46 1.31
C ILE A 66 -11.17 0.17 0.88
N ALA A 67 -12.51 0.17 0.86
CA ALA A 67 -13.29 -0.99 0.42
C ALA A 67 -12.93 -1.45 -1.00
N SER A 68 -12.73 -0.48 -1.91
CA SER A 68 -12.37 -0.75 -3.30
C SER A 68 -10.97 -1.36 -3.41
N ILE A 69 -10.00 -0.87 -2.62
CA ILE A 69 -8.65 -1.43 -2.54
C ILE A 69 -8.69 -2.86 -1.99
N VAL A 70 -9.47 -3.11 -0.94
CA VAL A 70 -9.58 -4.45 -0.35
C VAL A 70 -10.11 -5.45 -1.37
N ASN A 71 -11.21 -5.11 -2.04
CA ASN A 71 -11.82 -5.97 -3.05
C ASN A 71 -10.85 -6.26 -4.21
N LEU A 72 -10.20 -5.24 -4.76
CA LEU A 72 -9.21 -5.42 -5.82
C LEU A 72 -8.05 -6.31 -5.35
N SER A 73 -7.57 -6.12 -4.12
CA SER A 73 -6.46 -6.90 -3.57
C SER A 73 -6.81 -8.38 -3.50
N HIS A 74 -8.01 -8.69 -3.00
CA HIS A 74 -8.50 -10.07 -2.93
C HIS A 74 -8.70 -10.69 -4.31
N GLN A 75 -9.21 -9.94 -5.29
CA GLN A 75 -9.33 -10.41 -6.67
C GLN A 75 -7.98 -10.76 -7.32
N LEU A 76 -6.94 -10.04 -6.93
CA LEU A 76 -5.56 -10.29 -7.35
C LEU A 76 -4.86 -11.37 -6.51
N GLY A 77 -5.56 -12.00 -5.56
CA GLY A 77 -5.03 -13.06 -4.70
C GLY A 77 -4.08 -12.57 -3.59
N MET A 78 -4.16 -11.29 -3.23
CA MET A 78 -3.38 -10.70 -2.15
C MET A 78 -4.20 -10.60 -0.86
N GLN A 79 -3.54 -10.71 0.28
CA GLN A 79 -4.09 -10.33 1.58
C GLN A 79 -3.90 -8.83 1.83
N VAL A 80 -4.72 -8.24 2.70
CA VAL A 80 -4.65 -6.82 3.05
C VAL A 80 -4.31 -6.65 4.52
N VAL A 81 -3.32 -5.81 4.78
CA VAL A 81 -2.89 -5.43 6.13
C VAL A 81 -3.18 -3.95 6.36
N ALA A 82 -3.91 -3.59 7.41
CA ALA A 82 -4.07 -2.19 7.82
C ALA A 82 -3.13 -1.83 8.98
N GLU A 83 -2.47 -0.69 8.89
CA GLU A 83 -1.53 -0.20 9.90
C GLU A 83 -2.07 1.01 10.67
N GLY A 84 -1.55 1.21 11.88
CA GLY A 84 -1.79 2.43 12.64
C GLY A 84 -3.16 2.56 13.29
N ILE A 85 -3.80 1.42 13.59
CA ILE A 85 -5.10 1.38 14.27
C ILE A 85 -4.95 1.84 15.73
N GLU A 86 -5.64 2.91 16.07
CA GLU A 86 -5.61 3.55 17.39
C GLU A 86 -6.95 3.44 18.13
N GLN A 87 -8.05 3.27 17.40
CA GLN A 87 -9.40 3.25 17.96
C GLN A 87 -10.14 1.95 17.62
N LEU A 88 -10.98 1.49 18.55
CA LEU A 88 -11.82 0.30 18.33
C LEU A 88 -12.76 0.47 17.13
N ALA A 89 -13.28 1.68 16.91
CA ALA A 89 -14.14 1.99 15.77
C ALA A 89 -13.43 1.75 14.42
N GLN A 90 -12.14 2.11 14.31
CA GLN A 90 -11.35 1.85 13.10
C GLN A 90 -11.20 0.35 12.87
N LEU A 91 -10.87 -0.42 13.91
CA LEU A 91 -10.73 -1.87 13.82
C LEU A 91 -12.03 -2.54 13.34
N GLU A 92 -13.16 -2.19 13.95
CA GLU A 92 -14.45 -2.78 13.60
C GLU A 92 -14.86 -2.42 12.17
N GLN A 93 -14.62 -1.18 11.73
CA GLN A 93 -14.88 -0.78 10.36
C GLN A 93 -13.95 -1.51 9.36
N LEU A 94 -12.65 -1.64 9.65
CA LEU A 94 -11.72 -2.36 8.79
C LEU A 94 -12.05 -3.86 8.69
N LYS A 95 -12.51 -4.49 9.78
CA LYS A 95 -13.05 -5.87 9.75
C LYS A 95 -14.26 -5.98 8.83
N GLN A 96 -15.20 -5.04 8.92
CA GLN A 96 -16.39 -5.01 8.04
C GLN A 96 -16.01 -4.82 6.57
N LEU A 97 -14.94 -4.08 6.30
CA LEU A 97 -14.40 -3.90 4.95
C LEU A 97 -13.61 -5.10 4.42
N GLY A 98 -13.38 -6.13 5.25
CA GLY A 98 -12.70 -7.37 4.85
C GLY A 98 -11.17 -7.31 4.94
N VAL A 99 -10.59 -6.40 5.72
CA VAL A 99 -9.14 -6.39 5.96
C VAL A 99 -8.72 -7.65 6.72
N ASP A 100 -7.65 -8.31 6.27
CA ASP A 100 -7.21 -9.61 6.77
C ASP A 100 -6.36 -9.52 8.05
N GLU A 101 -5.46 -8.53 8.11
CA GLU A 101 -4.51 -8.36 9.20
C GLU A 101 -4.45 -6.91 9.70
N PHE A 102 -4.13 -6.75 10.97
CA PHE A 102 -4.15 -5.47 11.67
C PHE A 102 -2.84 -5.26 12.43
N SER A 103 -2.14 -4.18 12.14
CA SER A 103 -0.88 -3.80 12.82
C SER A 103 -1.04 -2.47 13.53
N ARG A 104 -0.59 -2.40 14.78
CA ARG A 104 -0.45 -1.11 15.50
C ARG A 104 0.90 -0.51 15.13
N LEU A 105 0.94 0.79 14.79
CA LEU A 105 2.18 1.48 14.45
C LEU A 105 3.17 1.40 15.64
N LEU A 106 4.36 0.82 15.42
CA LEU A 106 5.44 0.74 16.40
C LEU A 106 6.22 2.05 16.42
N PHE A 107 5.85 2.96 17.33
CA PHE A 107 6.73 4.08 17.73
C PHE A 107 7.04 4.12 19.23
N LEU A 108 6.82 3.03 19.98
CA LEU A 108 7.14 2.96 21.42
C LEU A 108 7.70 1.59 21.85
N SER A 109 8.90 1.24 21.40
CA SER A 109 9.82 0.33 22.13
C SER A 109 11.24 0.41 21.58
N SER A 110 11.83 1.60 21.69
CA SER A 110 13.29 1.76 21.73
C SER A 110 13.67 2.65 22.91
N TYR A 111 13.13 2.34 24.10
CA TYR A 111 13.63 2.77 25.40
C TYR A 111 13.16 1.75 26.44
N HIS A 112 13.78 0.58 26.45
CA HIS A 112 14.10 -0.21 27.65
C HIS A 112 15.18 -1.23 27.32
#